data_AF-A0A101JDL6-F1
#
_entry.id   AF-A0A101JDL6-F1
#
_cell.length_a   1.000
_cell.length_b   1.000
_cell.length_c   1.000
_cell.angle_alpha   90.00
_cell.angle_beta   90.00
_cell.angle_gamma   90.00
#
_symmetry.space_group_name_H-M   'P 1'
#
loop_
_entity.id
_entity.type
_entity.pdbx_description
1 polymer ?
#
loop_
_entity_poly.entity_id
_entity_poly.type
_entity_poly.pdbx_seq_one_letter_code
_entity_poly.pdbx_strand_id
1 'polypeptide(L)'
;FALMTNHAHILLKSGSIGLSLYMRRLLSGYAQYFNRRHKRVGHLFQNRYKSVICEEEAYFDKLVAYIHLNPLRAGLVASLRELALYPWSGHAAIMKKVCCDWVEREYVLHCFGSREGVAREAYLAFLEEEMGIDREKEFSGGGLLRSHGGWEQVQSMRKKGTKVLSDERILGSDAFVRDVLKEAEERMALPLSADERSMLINEDIEQECRKAGITEAFLRSGSRSGMLASIRKVLALKFVYDYGLSMAETGRRLGVTTNA
;
A
#
# COMPACT_ATOMS: atom_id res chain seq x y z
N PHE A 1 1.53 14.96 -6.53
CA PHE A 1 2.40 14.84 -5.32
C PHE A 1 2.37 16.17 -4.55
N ALA A 2 2.79 16.19 -3.30
CA ALA A 2 3.07 17.40 -2.52
C ALA A 2 4.20 17.13 -1.53
N LEU A 3 5.26 17.93 -1.55
CA LEU A 3 6.33 17.89 -0.56
C LEU A 3 6.05 18.96 0.49
N MET A 4 6.03 18.51 1.74
CA MET A 4 5.79 19.32 2.93
C MET A 4 7.13 19.57 3.63
N THR A 5 7.11 20.39 4.67
CA THR A 5 8.33 20.70 5.46
C THR A 5 8.87 19.49 6.23
N ASN A 6 8.02 18.50 6.53
CA ASN A 6 8.35 17.34 7.36
C ASN A 6 7.94 15.97 6.77
N HIS A 7 7.18 15.92 5.68
CA HIS A 7 6.76 14.68 5.00
C HIS A 7 6.42 14.93 3.53
N ALA A 8 6.02 13.90 2.80
CA ALA A 8 5.58 14.01 1.41
C ALA A 8 4.36 13.11 1.15
N HIS A 9 3.45 13.61 0.31
CA HIS A 9 2.32 12.86 -0.25
C HIS A 9 2.57 12.57 -1.73
N ILE A 10 2.54 11.31 -2.13
CA ILE A 10 2.87 10.89 -3.50
C ILE A 10 1.82 9.90 -3.99
N LEU A 11 1.23 10.20 -5.14
CA LEU A 11 0.40 9.27 -5.90
C LEU A 11 1.31 8.56 -6.91
N LEU A 12 1.32 7.23 -6.89
CA LEU A 12 2.19 6.41 -7.74
C LEU A 12 1.40 5.26 -8.35
N LYS A 13 1.58 5.05 -9.66
CA LYS A 13 1.18 3.83 -10.35
C LYS A 13 2.35 2.85 -10.31
N SER A 14 2.24 1.78 -9.52
CA SER A 14 3.34 0.82 -9.37
C SER A 14 3.50 -0.03 -10.63
N GLY A 15 4.73 -0.11 -11.15
CA GLY A 15 5.09 -1.08 -12.18
C GLY A 15 5.32 -2.49 -11.62
N SER A 16 5.73 -3.42 -12.50
CA SER A 16 5.95 -4.85 -12.18
C SER A 16 7.00 -5.11 -11.09
N ILE A 17 7.97 -4.20 -10.94
CA ILE A 17 9.04 -4.27 -9.92
C ILE A 17 8.48 -4.12 -8.49
N GLY A 18 7.29 -3.53 -8.36
CA GLY A 18 6.59 -3.34 -7.09
C GLY A 18 7.03 -2.11 -6.29
N LEU A 19 6.08 -1.54 -5.56
CA LEU A 19 6.25 -0.31 -4.76
C LEU A 19 7.35 -0.44 -3.70
N SER A 20 7.48 -1.60 -3.04
CA SER A 20 8.42 -1.80 -1.94
C SER A 20 9.88 -1.62 -2.36
N LEU A 21 10.25 -2.17 -3.52
CA LEU A 21 11.62 -2.05 -4.04
C LEU A 21 11.91 -0.62 -4.51
N TYR A 22 10.94 0.02 -5.16
CA TYR A 22 11.02 1.43 -5.55
C TYR A 22 11.24 2.34 -4.33
N MET A 23 10.39 2.23 -3.31
CA MET A 23 10.47 3.05 -2.10
C MET A 23 11.74 2.79 -1.31
N ARG A 24 12.23 1.54 -1.26
CA ARG A 24 13.53 1.23 -0.64
C ARG A 24 14.67 2.01 -1.29
N ARG A 25 14.73 2.03 -2.64
CA ARG A 25 15.76 2.76 -3.38
C ARG A 25 15.63 4.27 -3.19
N LEU A 26 14.43 4.81 -3.36
CA LEU A 26 14.14 6.24 -3.22
C LEU A 26 14.54 6.76 -1.84
N LEU A 27 14.02 6.14 -0.77
CA LEU A 27 14.23 6.60 0.60
C LEU A 27 15.68 6.40 1.04
N SER A 28 16.29 5.25 0.74
CA SER A 28 17.68 4.99 1.15
C SER A 28 18.65 5.91 0.41
N GLY A 29 18.44 6.10 -0.90
CA GLY A 29 19.26 7.01 -1.71
C GLY A 29 19.16 8.45 -1.22
N TYR A 30 17.95 8.93 -0.96
CA TYR A 30 17.75 10.28 -0.42
C TYR A 30 18.36 10.45 0.96
N ALA A 31 18.20 9.47 1.86
CA ALA A 31 18.79 9.53 3.20
C ALA A 31 20.32 9.61 3.17
N GLN A 32 20.97 8.82 2.32
CA GLN A 32 22.41 8.87 2.13
C GLN A 32 22.87 10.21 1.54
N TYR A 33 22.18 10.68 0.49
CA TYR A 33 22.46 11.97 -0.13
C TYR A 33 22.35 13.12 0.87
N PHE A 34 21.25 13.19 1.62
CA PHE A 34 20.98 14.23 2.60
C PHE A 34 22.02 14.21 3.73
N ASN A 35 22.30 13.03 4.30
CA ASN A 35 23.29 12.90 5.36
C ASN A 35 24.69 13.33 4.89
N ARG A 36 25.10 12.93 3.69
CA ARG A 36 26.38 13.36 3.09
C ARG A 36 26.41 14.88 2.87
N ARG A 37 25.35 15.45 2.29
CA ARG A 37 25.24 16.89 2.02
C ARG A 37 25.31 17.72 3.30
N HIS A 38 24.64 17.28 4.36
CA HIS A 38 24.52 18.02 5.61
C HIS A 38 25.50 17.57 6.69
N LYS A 39 26.47 16.70 6.36
CA LYS A 39 27.45 16.13 7.31
C LYS A 39 26.80 15.51 8.56
N ARG A 40 25.67 14.84 8.37
CA ARG A 40 24.91 14.16 9.43
C ARG A 40 25.19 12.66 9.42
N VAL A 41 24.96 12.03 10.56
CA VAL A 41 25.00 10.57 10.74
C VAL A 41 23.68 10.08 11.33
N GLY A 42 23.35 8.81 11.10
CA GLY A 42 22.14 8.18 11.62
C GLY A 42 20.92 8.27 10.71
N HIS A 43 19.75 7.93 11.26
CA HIS A 43 18.48 7.86 10.53
C HIS A 43 17.99 9.26 10.12
N LEU A 44 17.51 9.36 8.88
CA LEU A 44 16.83 10.58 8.38
C LEU A 44 15.31 10.51 8.57
N PHE A 45 14.70 9.41 8.15
CA PHE A 45 13.26 9.21 8.25
C PHE A 45 12.89 8.61 9.60
N GLN A 46 11.86 9.16 10.24
CA GLN A 46 11.39 8.70 11.55
C GLN A 46 10.66 7.35 11.47
N ASN A 47 9.88 7.14 10.40
CA ASN A 47 9.01 5.97 10.23
C ASN A 47 9.18 5.35 8.84
N ARG A 48 8.71 4.10 8.68
CA ARG A 48 8.49 3.51 7.35
C ARG A 48 7.42 4.30 6.59
N TYR A 49 7.50 4.27 5.26
CA TYR A 49 6.42 4.85 4.44
C TYR A 49 5.11 4.10 4.69
N LYS A 50 4.01 4.84 4.60
CA LYS A 50 2.65 4.27 4.55
C LYS A 50 2.23 4.20 3.08
N SER A 51 1.53 3.13 2.71
CA SER A 51 0.98 2.96 1.37
C SER A 51 -0.46 2.51 1.45
N VAL A 52 -1.29 3.11 0.61
CA VAL A 52 -2.72 2.80 0.49
C VAL A 52 -2.99 2.57 -0.99
N ILE A 53 -3.53 1.39 -1.33
CA ILE A 53 -4.02 1.04 -2.66
C ILE A 53 -5.32 1.79 -2.90
N CYS A 54 -5.54 2.27 -4.11
CA CYS A 54 -6.70 3.06 -4.50
C CYS A 54 -7.40 2.41 -5.69
N GLU A 55 -8.71 2.20 -5.57
CA GLU A 55 -9.61 1.95 -6.71
C GLU A 55 -9.71 3.25 -7.49
N GLU A 56 -9.18 3.23 -8.71
CA GLU A 56 -8.90 4.43 -9.46
C GLU A 56 -10.19 5.16 -9.85
N GLU A 57 -11.17 4.40 -10.35
CA GLU A 57 -12.42 4.89 -10.89
C GLU A 57 -13.27 5.65 -9.85
N ALA A 58 -13.12 5.30 -8.57
CA ALA A 58 -13.96 5.85 -7.49
C ALA A 58 -13.32 7.03 -6.74
N TYR A 59 -11.98 7.09 -6.71
CA TYR A 59 -11.25 7.96 -5.76
C TYR A 59 -10.13 8.77 -6.39
N PHE A 60 -9.75 8.54 -7.65
CA PHE A 60 -8.55 9.14 -8.23
C PHE A 60 -8.56 10.67 -8.19
N ASP A 61 -9.63 11.31 -8.65
CA ASP A 61 -9.82 12.76 -8.66
C ASP A 61 -9.74 13.37 -7.25
N LYS A 62 -10.49 12.81 -6.29
CA LYS A 62 -10.50 13.23 -4.88
C LYS A 62 -9.13 13.06 -4.23
N LEU A 63 -8.42 11.98 -4.55
CA LEU A 63 -7.08 11.73 -4.04
C LEU A 63 -6.07 12.73 -4.61
N VAL A 64 -6.18 13.07 -5.89
CA VAL A 64 -5.39 14.15 -6.50
C VAL A 64 -5.65 15.47 -5.78
N ALA A 65 -6.92 15.85 -5.59
CA ALA A 65 -7.29 17.08 -4.88
C ALA A 65 -6.76 17.08 -3.44
N TYR A 66 -6.95 15.99 -2.70
CA TYR A 66 -6.42 15.83 -1.35
C TYR A 66 -4.92 16.08 -1.31
N ILE A 67 -4.14 15.41 -2.17
CA ILE A 67 -2.68 15.57 -2.21
C ILE A 67 -2.30 17.00 -2.59
N HIS A 68 -2.93 17.58 -3.61
CA HIS A 68 -2.56 18.90 -4.11
C HIS A 68 -2.94 20.03 -3.16
N LEU A 69 -4.01 19.88 -2.37
CA LEU A 69 -4.45 20.85 -1.36
C LEU A 69 -3.68 20.76 -0.04
N ASN A 70 -2.81 19.75 0.17
CA ASN A 70 -2.07 19.59 1.43
C ASN A 70 -1.25 20.83 1.83
N PRO A 71 -0.46 21.48 0.94
CA PRO A 71 0.27 22.70 1.29
C PRO A 71 -0.64 23.83 1.76
N LEU A 72 -1.82 23.98 1.14
CA LEU A 72 -2.82 24.98 1.55
C LEU A 72 -3.40 24.64 2.93
N ARG A 73 -3.84 23.38 3.14
CA ARG A 73 -4.41 22.91 4.40
C ARG A 73 -3.42 22.98 5.57
N ALA A 74 -2.12 22.80 5.30
CA ALA A 74 -1.06 22.95 6.28
C ALA A 74 -0.61 24.41 6.51
N GLY A 75 -1.23 25.38 5.83
CA GLY A 75 -0.88 26.79 5.95
C GLY A 75 0.47 27.19 5.35
N LEU A 76 1.04 26.36 4.46
CA LEU A 76 2.28 26.71 3.73
C LEU A 76 2.03 27.74 2.62
N VAL A 77 0.78 27.83 2.16
CA VAL A 77 0.28 28.83 1.21
C VAL A 77 -1.12 29.25 1.65
N ALA A 78 -1.52 30.49 1.33
CA ALA A 78 -2.79 31.08 1.78
C ALA A 78 -3.92 31.01 0.75
N SER A 79 -3.61 30.67 -0.51
CA SER A 79 -4.59 30.64 -1.59
C SER A 79 -4.22 29.66 -2.70
N LEU A 80 -5.18 29.29 -3.57
CA LEU A 80 -4.91 28.51 -4.78
C LEU A 80 -3.95 29.23 -5.73
N ARG A 81 -3.96 30.57 -5.74
CA ARG A 81 -3.01 31.37 -6.52
C ARG A 81 -1.59 31.15 -6.05
N GLU A 82 -1.36 31.13 -4.74
CA GLU A 82 -0.05 30.81 -4.17
C GLU A 82 0.31 29.34 -4.35
N LEU A 83 -0.67 28.43 -4.19
CA LEU A 83 -0.48 27.01 -4.43
C LEU A 83 -0.01 26.73 -5.87
N ALA A 84 -0.53 27.46 -6.86
CA ALA A 84 -0.11 27.37 -8.26
C ALA A 84 1.38 27.71 -8.44
N LEU A 85 1.96 28.53 -7.57
CA LEU A 85 3.36 28.93 -7.59
C LEU A 85 4.24 28.09 -6.64
N TYR A 86 3.65 27.23 -5.80
CA TYR A 86 4.37 26.39 -4.85
C TYR A 86 5.10 25.25 -5.58
N PRO A 87 6.44 25.32 -5.76
CA PRO A 87 7.14 24.47 -6.71
C PRO A 87 7.22 23.01 -6.28
N TRP A 88 6.91 22.72 -5.03
CA TRP A 88 6.97 21.38 -4.46
C TRP A 88 5.62 20.66 -4.46
N SER A 89 4.71 21.03 -5.36
CA SER A 89 3.42 20.35 -5.56
C SER A 89 3.18 20.02 -7.03
N GLY A 90 2.51 18.89 -7.27
CA GLY A 90 2.01 18.50 -8.59
C GLY A 90 0.98 19.50 -9.12
N HIS A 91 0.32 20.26 -8.25
CA HIS A 91 -0.56 21.35 -8.67
C HIS A 91 0.18 22.40 -9.51
N ALA A 92 1.39 22.81 -9.11
CA ALA A 92 2.19 23.76 -9.89
C ALA A 92 2.59 23.22 -11.27
N ALA A 93 2.78 21.90 -11.40
CA ALA A 93 3.00 21.23 -12.67
C ALA A 93 1.74 21.23 -13.56
N ILE A 94 0.56 20.92 -12.99
CA ILE A 94 -0.73 21.02 -13.69
C ILE A 94 -0.99 22.45 -14.18
N MET A 95 -0.64 23.43 -13.36
CA MET A 95 -0.76 24.86 -13.67
C MET A 95 0.31 25.40 -14.62
N LYS A 96 1.24 24.55 -15.08
CA LYS A 96 2.38 24.91 -15.94
C LYS A 96 3.23 26.05 -15.38
N LYS A 97 3.34 26.14 -14.06
CA LYS A 97 4.22 27.11 -13.38
C LYS A 97 5.58 26.52 -13.09
N VAL A 98 5.66 25.20 -12.97
CA VAL A 98 6.92 24.46 -12.82
C VAL A 98 6.94 23.31 -13.82
N CYS A 99 8.10 23.11 -14.44
CA CYS A 99 8.37 21.97 -15.32
C CYS A 99 8.83 20.78 -14.47
N CYS A 100 8.09 19.67 -14.54
CA CYS A 100 8.38 18.43 -13.84
C CYS A 100 8.19 17.25 -14.80
N ASP A 101 9.23 16.90 -15.56
CA ASP A 101 9.16 15.86 -16.61
C ASP A 101 8.85 14.45 -16.09
N TRP A 102 8.99 14.25 -14.78
CA TRP A 102 8.68 12.99 -14.09
C TRP A 102 7.24 12.90 -13.61
N VAL A 103 6.41 13.94 -13.86
CA VAL A 103 5.01 14.00 -13.43
C VAL A 103 4.11 13.82 -14.65
N GLU A 104 3.26 12.79 -14.59
CA GLU A 104 2.24 12.53 -15.61
C GLU A 104 1.03 13.45 -15.42
N ARG A 105 1.12 14.66 -15.96
CA ARG A 105 0.09 15.70 -15.81
C ARG A 105 -1.11 15.44 -16.72
N GLU A 106 -0.87 14.87 -17.90
CA GLU A 106 -1.88 14.61 -18.92
C GLU A 106 -2.91 13.61 -18.41
N TYR A 107 -2.46 12.57 -17.69
CA TYR A 107 -3.35 11.58 -17.06
C TYR A 107 -4.33 12.21 -16.08
N VAL A 108 -3.85 13.12 -15.23
CA VAL A 108 -4.71 13.85 -14.29
C VAL A 108 -5.71 14.72 -15.04
N LEU A 109 -5.25 15.49 -16.03
CA LEU A 109 -6.11 16.38 -16.79
C LEU A 109 -7.17 15.65 -17.61
N HIS A 110 -6.90 14.42 -18.07
CA HIS A 110 -7.86 13.62 -18.82
C HIS A 110 -9.15 13.34 -18.02
N CYS A 111 -9.06 13.25 -16.69
CA CYS A 111 -10.22 13.10 -15.82
C CYS A 111 -11.17 14.32 -15.84
N PHE A 112 -10.66 15.49 -16.25
CA PHE A 112 -11.39 16.76 -16.24
C PHE A 112 -11.75 17.26 -17.65
N GLY A 113 -11.27 16.61 -18.70
CA GLY A 113 -11.63 16.92 -20.08
C GLY A 113 -10.56 16.51 -21.11
N SER A 114 -10.97 16.50 -22.39
CA SER A 114 -10.09 16.10 -23.49
C SER A 114 -9.17 17.23 -24.00
N ARG A 115 -9.56 18.50 -23.78
CA ARG A 115 -8.78 19.67 -24.18
C ARG A 115 -8.09 20.26 -22.96
N GLU A 116 -6.77 20.37 -23.01
CA GLU A 116 -5.94 20.73 -21.85
C GLU A 116 -6.37 22.02 -21.14
N GLY A 117 -6.73 23.07 -21.89
CA GLY A 117 -7.19 24.34 -21.31
C GLY A 117 -8.48 24.19 -20.50
N VAL A 118 -9.49 23.55 -21.09
CA VAL A 118 -10.80 23.28 -20.47
C VAL A 118 -10.64 22.33 -19.28
N ALA A 119 -9.83 21.28 -19.43
CA ALA A 119 -9.53 20.34 -18.36
C ALA A 119 -8.88 21.01 -17.16
N ARG A 120 -8.00 22.00 -17.38
CA ARG A 120 -7.35 22.74 -16.29
C ARG A 120 -8.34 23.64 -15.55
N GLU A 121 -9.27 24.27 -16.26
CA GLU A 121 -10.34 25.07 -15.65
C GLU A 121 -11.28 24.20 -14.81
N ALA A 122 -11.73 23.06 -15.37
CA ALA A 122 -12.55 22.09 -14.65
C ALA A 122 -11.83 21.50 -13.43
N TYR A 123 -10.53 21.18 -13.58
CA TYR A 123 -9.67 20.77 -12.48
C TYR A 123 -9.62 21.82 -11.37
N LEU A 124 -9.40 23.11 -11.70
CA LEU A 124 -9.38 24.20 -10.73
C LEU A 124 -10.72 24.38 -9.99
N ALA A 125 -11.83 24.38 -10.73
CA ALA A 125 -13.16 24.45 -10.14
C ALA A 125 -13.37 23.29 -9.15
N PHE A 126 -12.93 22.08 -9.52
CA PHE A 126 -12.97 20.93 -8.62
C PHE A 126 -12.08 21.11 -7.37
N LEU A 127 -10.87 21.68 -7.46
CA LEU A 127 -10.10 21.99 -6.24
C LEU A 127 -10.79 23.02 -5.35
N GLU A 128 -11.45 24.02 -5.93
CA GLU A 128 -12.16 25.04 -5.18
C GLU A 128 -13.30 24.42 -4.36
N GLU A 129 -14.05 23.50 -4.95
CA GLU A 129 -15.07 22.71 -4.24
C GLU A 129 -14.44 21.85 -3.13
N GLU A 130 -13.33 21.16 -3.43
CA GLU A 130 -12.62 20.27 -2.51
C GLU A 130 -11.86 20.99 -1.38
N MET A 131 -11.58 22.29 -1.55
CA MET A 131 -10.86 23.11 -0.58
C MET A 131 -11.60 23.18 0.77
N GLY A 132 -12.93 23.24 0.74
CA GLY A 132 -13.78 23.28 1.92
C GLY A 132 -14.05 21.90 2.56
N ILE A 133 -13.60 20.81 1.93
CA ILE A 133 -13.90 19.45 2.37
C ILE A 133 -12.71 18.86 3.13
N ASP A 134 -12.90 18.56 4.41
CA ASP A 134 -11.90 17.81 5.17
C ASP A 134 -11.99 16.30 4.85
N ARG A 135 -11.12 15.86 3.95
CA ARG A 135 -10.93 14.44 3.60
C ARG A 135 -9.80 13.78 4.40
N GLU A 136 -9.23 14.43 5.40
CA GLU A 136 -8.16 13.83 6.19
C GLU A 136 -8.62 12.49 6.77
N LYS A 137 -9.83 12.41 7.33
CA LYS A 137 -10.38 11.15 7.86
C LYS A 137 -10.69 10.10 6.78
N GLU A 138 -10.91 10.51 5.54
CA GLU A 138 -11.16 9.62 4.40
C GLU A 138 -9.86 9.04 3.83
N PHE A 139 -8.73 9.71 4.03
CA PHE A 139 -7.43 9.26 3.50
C PHE A 139 -6.41 8.87 4.59
N SER A 140 -6.63 9.25 5.86
CA SER A 140 -5.80 8.90 7.02
C SER A 140 -6.50 7.90 7.95
N GLY A 141 -6.00 6.65 7.97
CA GLY A 141 -6.47 5.56 8.85
C GLY A 141 -7.58 4.65 8.32
N GLY A 142 -7.23 3.40 7.98
CA GLY A 142 -8.11 2.21 8.01
C GLY A 142 -9.34 2.15 7.08
N GLY A 143 -9.55 1.02 6.38
CA GLY A 143 -10.52 0.83 5.30
C GLY A 143 -11.94 0.53 5.77
N LEU A 144 -12.15 0.21 7.06
CA LEU A 144 -13.44 -0.20 7.62
C LEU A 144 -14.51 0.91 7.64
N LEU A 145 -14.11 2.17 7.46
CA LEU A 145 -14.99 3.33 7.57
C LEU A 145 -15.53 3.84 6.23
N ARG A 146 -14.97 3.35 5.11
CA ARG A 146 -14.87 4.14 3.89
C ARG A 146 -15.66 3.63 2.69
N SER A 147 -15.94 2.32 2.63
CA SER A 147 -16.70 1.74 1.52
C SER A 147 -18.21 2.00 1.57
N HIS A 148 -18.75 2.45 2.72
CA HIS A 148 -20.20 2.55 2.96
C HIS A 148 -20.63 3.87 3.62
N GLY A 149 -20.24 5.03 3.07
CA GLY A 149 -20.95 6.30 3.37
C GLY A 149 -20.81 6.85 4.81
N GLY A 150 -19.74 6.48 5.53
CA GLY A 150 -19.43 7.02 6.87
C GLY A 150 -19.91 6.16 8.05
N TRP A 151 -19.64 6.65 9.28
CA TRP A 151 -19.86 5.92 10.55
C TRP A 151 -21.30 5.41 10.74
N GLU A 152 -22.30 6.13 10.27
CA GLU A 152 -23.72 5.82 10.50
C GLU A 152 -24.20 4.59 9.70
N GLN A 153 -23.76 4.45 8.45
CA GLN A 153 -24.12 3.31 7.60
C GLN A 153 -23.39 2.04 8.02
N VAL A 154 -22.12 2.13 8.46
CA VAL A 154 -21.37 0.99 8.99
C VAL A 154 -22.04 0.42 10.26
N GLN A 155 -22.57 1.27 11.14
CA GLN A 155 -23.34 0.81 12.30
C GLN A 155 -24.68 0.16 11.92
N SER A 156 -25.38 0.73 10.92
CA SER A 156 -26.63 0.19 10.39
C SER A 156 -26.44 -1.20 9.75
N MET A 157 -25.35 -1.41 8.99
CA MET A 157 -25.06 -2.69 8.36
C MET A 157 -24.59 -3.77 9.35
N ARG A 158 -23.82 -3.39 10.38
CA ARG A 158 -23.45 -4.30 11.48
C ARG A 158 -24.68 -4.78 12.25
N LYS A 159 -25.71 -3.95 12.42
CA LYS A 159 -27.01 -4.35 12.98
C LYS A 159 -27.77 -5.33 12.07
N LYS A 160 -27.50 -5.34 10.75
CA LYS A 160 -28.12 -6.23 9.76
C LYS A 160 -27.34 -7.54 9.50
N GLY A 161 -26.21 -7.77 10.16
CA GLY A 161 -25.46 -9.03 10.09
C GLY A 161 -24.65 -9.26 8.81
N THR A 162 -24.46 -8.23 7.97
CA THR A 162 -23.66 -8.35 6.74
C THR A 162 -22.16 -8.33 7.07
N LYS A 163 -21.42 -9.40 6.72
CA LYS A 163 -19.95 -9.45 6.83
C LYS A 163 -19.32 -8.68 5.67
N VAL A 164 -18.76 -7.51 5.97
CA VAL A 164 -18.02 -6.65 5.03
C VAL A 164 -16.52 -6.96 5.13
N LEU A 165 -15.85 -7.11 3.99
CA LEU A 165 -14.40 -7.30 3.92
C LEU A 165 -13.70 -5.94 4.00
N SER A 166 -12.61 -5.84 4.76
CA SER A 166 -11.88 -4.58 4.91
C SER A 166 -10.39 -4.84 5.11
N ASP A 167 -9.55 -4.13 4.34
CA ASP A 167 -8.12 -4.00 4.61
C ASP A 167 -7.81 -2.52 4.84
N GLU A 168 -7.01 -2.21 5.86
CA GLU A 168 -6.68 -0.84 6.25
C GLU A 168 -5.89 -0.04 5.21
N ARG A 169 -5.34 -0.76 4.22
CA ARG A 169 -4.45 -0.24 3.20
C ARG A 169 -5.10 -0.22 1.82
N ILE A 170 -6.41 -0.43 1.70
CA ILE A 170 -7.12 -0.40 0.42
C ILE A 170 -8.30 0.58 0.51
N LEU A 171 -8.34 1.54 -0.42
CA LEU A 171 -9.47 2.44 -0.68
C LEU A 171 -10.19 1.90 -1.90
N GLY A 172 -11.30 1.22 -1.69
CA GLY A 172 -12.08 0.67 -2.79
C GLY A 172 -13.28 -0.12 -2.31
N SER A 173 -14.09 -0.53 -3.29
CA SER A 173 -15.25 -1.38 -3.12
C SER A 173 -14.87 -2.76 -2.56
N ASP A 174 -15.82 -3.44 -1.92
CA ASP A 174 -15.62 -4.82 -1.44
C ASP A 174 -15.21 -5.79 -2.56
N ALA A 175 -15.69 -5.56 -3.79
CA ALA A 175 -15.32 -6.33 -4.96
C ALA A 175 -13.84 -6.10 -5.31
N PHE A 176 -13.44 -4.84 -5.41
CA PHE A 176 -12.04 -4.47 -5.66
C PHE A 176 -11.09 -5.03 -4.59
N VAL A 177 -11.44 -4.92 -3.30
CA VAL A 177 -10.64 -5.48 -2.20
C VAL A 177 -10.44 -6.99 -2.38
N ARG A 178 -11.50 -7.73 -2.71
CA ARG A 178 -11.41 -9.18 -2.96
C ARG A 178 -10.49 -9.49 -4.12
N ASP A 179 -10.64 -8.78 -5.23
CA ASP A 179 -9.85 -9.03 -6.45
C ASP A 179 -8.35 -8.73 -6.21
N VAL A 180 -8.03 -7.64 -5.53
CA VAL A 180 -6.65 -7.29 -5.17
C VAL A 180 -6.03 -8.34 -4.25
N LEU A 181 -6.76 -8.82 -3.25
CA LEU A 181 -6.28 -9.86 -2.34
C LEU A 181 -6.06 -11.19 -3.07
N LYS A 182 -7.01 -11.57 -3.93
CA LYS A 182 -6.92 -12.78 -4.76
C LYS A 182 -5.72 -12.72 -5.71
N GLU A 183 -5.53 -11.62 -6.43
CA GLU A 183 -4.39 -11.45 -7.33
C GLU A 183 -3.06 -11.51 -6.58
N ALA A 184 -2.99 -10.93 -5.37
CA ALA A 184 -1.80 -11.00 -4.54
C ALA A 184 -1.48 -12.45 -4.11
N GLU A 185 -2.49 -13.23 -3.73
CA GLU A 185 -2.35 -14.65 -3.42
C GLU A 185 -1.89 -15.45 -4.64
N GLU A 186 -2.49 -15.22 -5.80
CA GLU A 186 -2.13 -15.90 -7.06
C GLU A 186 -0.69 -15.58 -7.49
N ARG A 187 -0.24 -14.32 -7.37
CA ARG A 187 1.16 -13.93 -7.68
C ARG A 187 2.19 -14.56 -6.75
N MET A 188 1.79 -14.94 -5.54
CA MET A 188 2.65 -15.63 -4.58
C MET A 188 2.62 -17.15 -4.74
N ALA A 189 1.64 -17.70 -5.46
CA ALA A 189 1.54 -19.12 -5.70
C ALA A 189 2.26 -19.52 -7.00
N LEU A 190 3.21 -20.45 -6.91
CA LEU A 190 3.56 -21.27 -8.06
C LEU A 190 2.28 -21.88 -8.67
N PRO A 191 2.17 -22.02 -10.00
CA PRO A 191 1.06 -22.69 -10.67
C PRO A 191 1.15 -24.21 -10.46
N LEU A 192 1.11 -24.63 -9.20
CA LEU A 192 1.06 -26.02 -8.77
C LEU A 192 -0.40 -26.36 -8.49
N SER A 193 -0.85 -27.50 -9.02
CA SER A 193 -2.09 -28.13 -8.57
C SER A 193 -2.04 -28.37 -7.05
N ALA A 194 -3.20 -28.52 -6.42
CA ALA A 194 -3.28 -28.79 -4.98
C ALA A 194 -2.50 -30.05 -4.57
N ASP A 195 -2.46 -31.05 -5.45
CA ASP A 195 -1.78 -32.33 -5.24
C ASP A 195 -0.26 -32.16 -5.34
N GLU A 196 0.25 -31.52 -6.40
CA GLU A 196 1.69 -31.24 -6.56
C GLU A 196 2.23 -30.39 -5.41
N ARG A 197 1.46 -29.38 -4.99
CA ARG A 197 1.81 -28.52 -3.87
C ARG A 197 1.91 -29.29 -2.57
N SER A 198 0.95 -30.19 -2.31
CA SER A 198 0.94 -31.02 -1.10
C SER A 198 2.10 -32.01 -1.09
N MET A 199 2.45 -32.58 -2.26
CA MET A 199 3.60 -33.47 -2.41
C MET A 199 4.91 -32.75 -2.08
N LEU A 200 5.17 -31.58 -2.71
CA LEU A 200 6.38 -30.79 -2.48
C LEU A 200 6.53 -30.32 -1.03
N ILE A 201 5.42 -29.92 -0.39
CA ILE A 201 5.42 -29.54 1.04
C ILE A 201 5.88 -30.70 1.93
N ASN A 202 5.36 -31.91 1.69
CA ASN A 202 5.71 -33.07 2.49
C ASN A 202 7.18 -33.47 2.24
N GLU A 203 7.63 -33.47 0.98
CA GLU A 203 9.03 -33.74 0.62
C GLU A 203 10.00 -32.78 1.33
N ASP A 204 9.69 -31.48 1.35
CA ASP A 204 10.51 -30.48 2.02
C ASP A 204 10.56 -30.67 3.54
N ILE A 205 9.42 -30.99 4.16
CA ILE A 205 9.34 -31.29 5.59
C ILE A 205 10.21 -32.50 5.92
N GLU A 206 10.06 -33.58 5.16
CA GLU A 206 10.85 -34.80 5.33
C GLU A 206 12.34 -34.52 5.16
N GLN A 207 12.71 -33.76 4.14
CA GLN A 207 14.11 -33.43 3.84
C GLN A 207 14.75 -32.63 4.97
N GLU A 208 14.08 -31.58 5.47
CA GLU A 208 14.60 -30.74 6.55
C GLU A 208 14.62 -31.49 7.88
N CYS A 209 13.63 -32.34 8.16
CA CYS A 209 13.63 -33.22 9.34
C CYS A 209 14.81 -34.20 9.30
N ARG A 210 15.08 -34.81 8.14
CA ARG A 210 16.20 -35.72 7.93
C ARG A 210 17.54 -35.04 8.12
N LYS A 211 17.72 -33.83 7.59
CA LYS A 211 18.95 -33.03 7.77
C LYS A 211 19.20 -32.67 9.23
N ALA A 212 18.14 -32.36 9.98
CA ALA A 212 18.23 -31.99 11.39
C ALA A 212 18.22 -33.19 12.35
N GLY A 213 18.03 -34.41 11.86
CA GLY A 213 17.96 -35.63 12.70
C GLY A 213 16.74 -35.65 13.61
N ILE A 214 15.62 -35.05 13.20
CA ILE A 214 14.38 -34.97 13.98
C ILE A 214 13.23 -35.69 13.28
N THR A 215 12.19 -36.02 14.03
CA THR A 215 10.93 -36.53 13.47
C THR A 215 9.98 -35.40 13.09
N GLU A 216 9.10 -35.64 12.12
CA GLU A 216 8.05 -34.67 11.77
C GLU A 216 7.13 -34.33 12.94
N ALA A 217 6.81 -35.32 13.78
CA ALA A 217 6.02 -35.12 14.98
C ALA A 217 6.70 -34.12 15.93
N PHE A 218 8.03 -34.18 16.04
CA PHE A 218 8.79 -33.21 16.81
C PHE A 218 8.81 -31.84 16.15
N LEU A 219 8.94 -31.77 14.81
CA LEU A 219 8.83 -30.52 14.05
C LEU A 219 7.47 -29.85 14.24
N ARG A 220 6.38 -30.60 14.33
CA ARG A 220 5.01 -30.07 14.51
C ARG A 220 4.59 -29.90 15.98
N SER A 221 5.47 -30.19 16.93
CA SER A 221 5.19 -30.09 18.36
C SER A 221 5.04 -28.63 18.84
N GLY A 222 4.49 -28.40 20.03
CA GLY A 222 4.47 -27.06 20.63
C GLY A 222 5.84 -26.50 21.06
N SER A 223 6.93 -27.25 20.86
CA SER A 223 8.27 -26.87 21.30
C SER A 223 8.77 -25.62 20.56
N ARG A 224 9.46 -24.76 21.31
CA ARG A 224 10.02 -23.48 20.84
C ARG A 224 11.56 -23.47 20.86
N SER A 225 12.19 -24.64 20.80
CA SER A 225 13.65 -24.73 20.76
C SER A 225 14.20 -23.92 19.57
N GLY A 226 15.37 -23.29 19.74
CA GLY A 226 15.97 -22.45 18.70
C GLY A 226 16.19 -23.18 17.38
N MET A 227 16.51 -24.48 17.45
CA MET A 227 16.60 -25.37 16.29
C MET A 227 15.27 -25.48 15.52
N LEU A 228 14.17 -25.80 16.21
CA LEU A 228 12.85 -25.92 15.56
C LEU A 228 12.36 -24.58 15.02
N ALA A 229 12.61 -23.48 15.73
CA ALA A 229 12.27 -22.14 15.26
C ALA A 229 12.99 -21.80 13.95
N SER A 230 14.28 -22.15 13.83
CA SER A 230 15.05 -21.97 12.59
C SER A 230 14.51 -22.81 11.43
N ILE A 231 14.25 -24.10 11.65
CA ILE A 231 13.74 -25.00 10.60
C ILE A 231 12.36 -24.54 10.12
N ARG A 232 11.44 -24.24 11.05
CA ARG A 232 10.10 -23.73 10.71
C ARG A 232 10.17 -22.40 9.98
N LYS A 233 11.12 -21.52 10.30
CA LYS A 233 11.32 -20.26 9.57
C LYS A 233 11.71 -20.53 8.12
N VAL A 234 12.65 -21.45 7.87
CA VAL A 234 13.08 -21.81 6.51
C VAL A 234 11.90 -22.37 5.71
N LEU A 235 11.20 -23.37 6.26
CA LEU A 235 10.04 -23.97 5.62
C LEU A 235 8.90 -22.96 5.42
N ALA A 236 8.64 -22.08 6.39
CA ALA A 236 7.58 -21.08 6.27
C ALA A 236 7.86 -20.08 5.15
N LEU A 237 9.12 -19.64 4.99
CA LEU A 237 9.50 -18.79 3.88
C LEU A 237 9.26 -19.51 2.55
N LYS A 238 9.71 -20.75 2.44
CA LYS A 238 9.53 -21.56 1.22
C LYS A 238 8.05 -21.78 0.89
N PHE A 239 7.23 -22.13 1.87
CA PHE A 239 5.81 -22.41 1.65
C PHE A 239 5.01 -21.18 1.26
N VAL A 240 5.34 -20.03 1.84
CA VAL A 240 4.63 -18.77 1.54
C VAL A 240 5.08 -18.20 0.21
N TYR A 241 6.38 -18.17 -0.07
CA TYR A 241 6.94 -17.49 -1.25
C TYR A 241 7.04 -18.37 -2.48
N ASP A 242 7.29 -19.66 -2.32
CA ASP A 242 7.42 -20.57 -3.45
C ASP A 242 6.07 -21.26 -3.67
N TYR A 243 5.44 -21.81 -2.63
CA TYR A 243 4.20 -22.60 -2.77
C TYR A 243 2.89 -21.80 -2.61
N GLY A 244 2.98 -20.50 -2.32
CA GLY A 244 1.81 -19.63 -2.15
C GLY A 244 0.84 -20.06 -1.06
N LEU A 245 1.33 -20.65 0.03
CA LEU A 245 0.50 -20.96 1.18
C LEU A 245 0.19 -19.67 1.94
N SER A 246 -1.05 -19.54 2.42
CA SER A 246 -1.38 -18.51 3.39
C SER A 246 -0.57 -18.70 4.68
N MET A 247 -0.34 -17.62 5.43
CA MET A 247 0.35 -17.68 6.72
C MET A 247 -0.37 -18.62 7.70
N ALA A 248 -1.70 -18.67 7.64
CA ALA A 248 -2.51 -19.55 8.47
C ALA A 248 -2.31 -21.03 8.12
N GLU A 249 -2.34 -21.37 6.82
CA GLU A 249 -2.09 -22.74 6.37
C GLU A 249 -0.66 -23.19 6.65
N THR A 250 0.32 -22.32 6.40
CA THR A 250 1.73 -22.54 6.75
C THR A 250 1.90 -22.81 8.24
N GLY A 251 1.21 -22.03 9.09
CA GLY A 251 1.22 -22.21 10.54
C GLY A 251 0.71 -23.58 11.00
N ARG A 252 -0.40 -24.05 10.40
CA ARG A 252 -0.95 -25.39 10.66
C ARG A 252 0.01 -26.49 10.22
N ARG A 253 0.56 -26.37 9.01
CA ARG A 253 1.50 -27.36 8.43
C ARG A 253 2.77 -27.50 9.26
N LEU A 254 3.23 -26.43 9.90
CA LEU A 254 4.48 -26.45 10.69
C LEU A 254 4.26 -26.61 12.20
N GLY A 255 3.02 -26.77 12.66
CA GLY A 255 2.69 -26.91 14.09
C GLY A 255 2.95 -25.64 14.91
N VAL A 256 2.92 -24.47 14.26
CA VAL A 256 3.09 -23.16 14.92
C VAL A 256 1.75 -22.67 15.50
N THR A 257 0.64 -23.09 14.91
CA THR A 257 -0.73 -22.81 15.36
C THR A 257 -1.51 -24.11 15.53
N THR A 258 -2.29 -24.23 16.61
CA THR A 258 -2.92 -25.50 17.03
C THR A 258 -4.39 -25.67 16.63
N ASN A 259 -4.95 -24.85 15.76
CA ASN A 259 -6.36 -25.00 15.39
C ASN A 259 -6.55 -25.61 13.99
N ALA A 260 -7.24 -26.74 13.96
CA ALA A 260 -8.05 -27.23 12.85
C ALA A 260 -9.14 -26.21 12.50
#